data_AF-A0A970UQN1-F1
#
_entry.id   AF-A0A970UQN1-F1
#
_cell.length_a   1.000
_cell.length_b   1.000
_cell.length_c   1.000
_cell.angle_alpha   90.00
_cell.angle_beta   90.00
_cell.angle_gamma   90.00
#
_symmetry.space_group_name_H-M   'P 1'
#
loop_
_entity.id
_entity.type
_entity.pdbx_description
1 polymer ?
#
loop_
_entity_poly.entity_id
_entity_poly.type
_entity_poly.pdbx_seq_one_letter_code
_entity_poly.pdbx_strand_id
1 'polypeptide(L)'
;MVARPSLTNVQRLIILGVTLLVAGFSIWFFSSIVVYIIVAFVISMIGEPLVNLLQKIHLGKRHLPRGLCSLITVLLFWGLAFTFFYIFLPLVVNEIKYFSNLDLNSLIANLEAPIGKLRDFLAGFNLVPVDFDLLAWTRNTVVTAIGQVEFSGFVSNVAGILGDAFIAIQAISFISYYFMRESDHFADALVLIFPEDKEQNVRN
;
A
#
# COMPACT_ATOMS: atom_id res chain seq x y z
N MET A 1 -15.94 -55.34 -7.88
CA MET A 1 -14.73 -55.05 -7.05
C MET A 1 -13.69 -54.41 -7.96
N VAL A 2 -13.57 -53.08 -7.93
CA VAL A 2 -12.59 -52.35 -8.75
C VAL A 2 -11.37 -52.08 -7.87
N ALA A 3 -10.26 -52.72 -8.19
CA ALA A 3 -8.99 -52.54 -7.48
C ALA A 3 -8.49 -51.10 -7.70
N ARG A 4 -8.43 -50.30 -6.63
CA ARG A 4 -7.72 -49.03 -6.64
C ARG A 4 -6.22 -49.33 -6.82
N PRO A 5 -5.54 -48.76 -7.83
CA PRO A 5 -4.12 -48.98 -8.01
C PRO A 5 -3.37 -48.43 -6.80
N SER A 6 -2.62 -49.29 -6.11
CA SER A 6 -1.70 -48.88 -5.04
C SER A 6 -0.54 -48.13 -5.68
N LEU A 7 -0.47 -46.81 -5.42
CA LEU A 7 0.66 -45.99 -5.82
C LEU A 7 1.94 -46.58 -5.22
N THR A 8 2.91 -46.89 -6.08
CA THR A 8 4.24 -47.32 -5.62
C THR A 8 4.92 -46.16 -4.88
N ASN A 9 5.76 -46.45 -3.88
CA ASN A 9 6.44 -45.42 -3.07
C ASN A 9 7.18 -44.38 -3.94
N VAL A 10 7.69 -44.80 -5.10
CA VAL A 10 8.33 -43.95 -6.11
C VAL A 10 7.36 -42.93 -6.73
N GLN A 11 6.15 -43.36 -7.10
CA GLN A 11 5.12 -42.44 -7.61
C GLN A 11 4.73 -41.41 -6.56
N ARG A 12 4.61 -41.82 -5.29
CA ARG A 12 4.31 -40.90 -4.18
C ARG A 12 5.42 -39.88 -3.98
N LEU A 13 6.69 -40.29 -4.10
CA LEU A 13 7.86 -39.41 -3.98
C LEU A 13 7.98 -38.42 -5.15
N ILE A 14 7.70 -38.88 -6.38
CA ILE A 14 7.67 -38.03 -7.58
C ILE A 14 6.54 -36.99 -7.45
N ILE A 15 5.33 -37.41 -7.04
CA ILE A 15 4.21 -36.48 -6.83
C ILE A 15 4.58 -35.44 -5.77
N LEU A 16 5.16 -35.85 -4.65
CA LEU A 16 5.55 -34.93 -3.57
C LEU A 16 6.64 -33.96 -4.03
N GLY A 17 7.66 -34.43 -4.76
CA GLY A 17 8.72 -33.59 -5.32
C GLY A 17 8.20 -32.59 -6.35
N VAL A 18 7.29 -33.01 -7.24
CA VAL A 18 6.65 -32.12 -8.23
C VAL A 18 5.76 -31.09 -7.53
N THR A 19 4.95 -31.48 -6.55
CA THR A 19 4.14 -30.54 -5.75
C THR A 19 5.01 -29.51 -5.06
N LEU A 20 6.14 -29.91 -4.49
CA LEU A 20 7.05 -29.02 -3.78
C LEU A 20 7.78 -28.06 -4.73
N LEU A 21 8.18 -28.53 -5.92
CA LEU A 21 8.73 -27.70 -6.99
C LEU A 21 7.72 -26.67 -7.50
N VAL A 22 6.49 -27.10 -7.78
CA VAL A 22 5.41 -26.21 -8.25
C VAL A 22 5.05 -25.20 -7.17
N ALA A 23 4.99 -25.60 -5.90
CA ALA A 23 4.74 -24.69 -4.78
C ALA A 23 5.88 -23.66 -4.64
N GLY A 24 7.14 -24.09 -4.67
CA GLY A 24 8.31 -23.20 -4.61
C GLY A 24 8.35 -22.22 -5.78
N PHE A 25 8.09 -22.70 -7.00
CA PHE A 25 8.00 -21.84 -8.18
C PHE A 25 6.83 -20.85 -8.10
N SER A 26 5.67 -21.30 -7.58
CA SER A 26 4.51 -20.44 -7.36
C SER A 26 4.80 -19.34 -6.35
N ILE A 27 5.49 -19.65 -5.24
CA ILE A 27 5.87 -18.66 -4.23
C ILE A 27 6.78 -17.59 -4.83
N TRP A 28 7.75 -17.99 -5.66
CA TRP A 28 8.63 -17.05 -6.34
C TRP A 28 7.89 -16.19 -7.36
N PHE A 29 7.05 -16.80 -8.21
CA PHE A 29 6.27 -16.11 -9.23
C PHE A 29 5.22 -15.16 -8.63
N PHE A 30 4.61 -15.52 -7.50
CA PHE A 30 3.57 -14.75 -6.82
C PHE A 30 4.05 -14.07 -5.54
N SER A 31 5.34 -13.68 -5.46
CA SER A 31 5.92 -13.09 -4.25
C SER A 31 5.11 -11.89 -3.71
N SER A 32 4.56 -11.05 -4.59
CA SER A 32 3.70 -9.92 -4.18
C SER A 32 2.43 -10.38 -3.48
N ILE A 33 1.81 -11.47 -3.96
CA ILE A 33 0.60 -12.05 -3.34
C ILE A 33 0.95 -12.63 -1.97
N VAL A 34 2.11 -13.27 -1.81
CA VAL A 34 2.57 -13.79 -0.51
C VAL A 34 2.70 -12.66 0.50
N VAL A 35 3.27 -11.51 0.11
CA VAL A 35 3.33 -10.32 0.96
C VAL A 35 1.92 -9.83 1.33
N TYR A 36 0.99 -9.80 0.38
CA TYR A 36 -0.41 -9.41 0.65
C TYR A 36 -1.08 -10.35 1.65
N ILE A 37 -0.81 -11.66 1.57
CA ILE A 37 -1.32 -12.65 2.53
C ILE A 37 -0.79 -12.40 3.93
N ILE A 38 0.51 -12.12 4.09
CA ILE A 38 1.12 -11.82 5.39
C ILE A 38 0.51 -10.55 6.00
N VAL A 39 0.40 -9.48 5.20
CA VAL A 39 -0.22 -8.22 5.67
C VAL A 39 -1.69 -8.44 6.04
N ALA A 40 -2.43 -9.17 5.22
CA ALA A 40 -3.83 -9.51 5.49
C ALA A 40 -3.99 -10.35 6.76
N PHE A 41 -3.05 -11.26 7.04
CA PHE A 41 -3.02 -12.03 8.27
C PHE A 41 -2.90 -11.14 9.51
N VAL A 42 -1.95 -10.21 9.51
CA VAL A 42 -1.78 -9.25 10.62
C VAL A 42 -3.04 -8.40 10.80
N ILE A 43 -3.61 -7.88 9.72
CA ILE A 43 -4.86 -7.11 9.76
C ILE A 43 -6.02 -7.97 10.30
N SER A 44 -6.11 -9.23 9.89
CA SER A 44 -7.13 -10.16 10.38
C SER A 44 -7.02 -10.40 11.88
N MET A 45 -5.81 -10.59 12.41
CA MET A 45 -5.60 -10.74 13.85
C MET A 45 -6.07 -9.51 14.63
N ILE A 46 -5.81 -8.31 14.09
CA ILE A 46 -6.28 -7.05 14.68
C ILE A 46 -7.81 -6.89 14.55
N GLY A 47 -8.38 -7.35 13.45
CA GLY A 47 -9.83 -7.29 13.19
C GLY A 47 -10.65 -8.33 13.93
N GLU A 48 -10.08 -9.46 14.33
CA GLU A 48 -10.79 -10.56 14.98
C GLU A 48 -11.48 -10.17 16.30
N PRO A 49 -10.87 -9.38 17.20
CA PRO A 49 -11.58 -8.80 18.35
C PRO A 49 -12.81 -7.97 17.96
N LEU A 50 -12.75 -7.20 16.87
CA LEU A 50 -13.88 -6.41 16.36
C LEU A 50 -14.98 -7.32 15.83
N VAL A 51 -14.63 -8.38 15.09
CA VAL A 51 -15.58 -9.38 14.61
C VAL A 51 -16.29 -10.05 15.78
N ASN A 52 -15.53 -10.46 16.80
CA ASN A 52 -16.07 -11.09 18.00
C ASN A 52 -16.95 -10.12 18.81
N LEU A 53 -16.59 -8.84 18.87
CA LEU A 53 -17.42 -7.80 19.48
C LEU A 53 -18.75 -7.64 18.73
N LEU A 54 -18.71 -7.57 17.40
CA LEU A 54 -19.89 -7.49 16.54
C LEU A 54 -20.79 -8.73 16.66
N GLN A 55 -20.20 -9.92 16.81
CA GLN A 55 -20.95 -11.15 17.07
C GLN A 55 -21.66 -11.16 18.43
N LYS A 56 -21.07 -10.55 19.46
CA LYS A 56 -21.70 -10.41 20.79
C LYS A 56 -22.89 -9.45 20.78
N ILE A 57 -22.93 -8.51 19.83
CA ILE A 57 -24.06 -7.60 19.66
C ILE A 57 -25.23 -8.38 19.08
N HIS A 58 -26.22 -8.66 19.91
CA HIS A 58 -27.46 -9.28 19.49
C HIS A 58 -28.35 -8.24 18.82
N LEU A 59 -28.48 -8.29 17.49
CA LEU A 59 -29.51 -7.54 16.75
C LEU A 59 -30.88 -8.26 16.94
N GLY A 60 -31.46 -8.10 18.13
CA GLY A 60 -32.76 -8.71 18.46
C GLY A 60 -32.70 -10.23 18.62
N LYS A 61 -33.53 -10.97 17.88
CA LYS A 61 -33.69 -12.45 18.00
C LYS A 61 -32.82 -13.27 17.03
N ARG A 62 -31.99 -12.63 16.21
CA ARG A 62 -31.17 -13.32 15.19
C ARG A 62 -29.68 -13.05 15.42
N HIS A 63 -28.87 -14.10 15.43
CA HIS A 63 -27.42 -14.00 15.44
C HIS A 63 -26.93 -13.54 14.07
N LEU A 64 -25.98 -12.59 14.06
CA LEU A 64 -25.28 -12.22 12.84
C LEU A 64 -24.31 -13.35 12.45
N PRO A 65 -24.38 -13.87 11.22
CA PRO A 65 -23.39 -14.84 10.75
C PRO A 65 -22.00 -14.19 10.76
N ARG A 66 -20.97 -14.97 11.12
CA ARG A 66 -19.57 -14.51 11.21
C ARG A 66 -19.11 -13.76 9.96
N GLY A 67 -19.53 -14.24 8.78
CA GLY A 67 -19.23 -13.61 7.50
C GLY A 67 -19.81 -12.21 7.28
N LEU A 68 -20.90 -11.83 7.97
CA LEU A 68 -21.38 -10.44 7.95
C LEU A 68 -20.58 -9.58 8.93
N CYS A 69 -20.24 -10.10 10.12
CA CYS A 69 -19.42 -9.38 11.08
C CYS A 69 -18.01 -9.09 10.53
N SER A 70 -17.39 -10.03 9.80
CA SER A 70 -16.10 -9.81 9.14
C SER A 70 -16.20 -8.78 8.03
N LEU A 71 -17.27 -8.79 7.22
CA LEU A 71 -17.52 -7.78 6.19
C LEU A 71 -17.62 -6.38 6.80
N ILE A 72 -18.43 -6.24 7.86
CA ILE A 72 -18.60 -4.98 8.59
C ILE A 72 -17.26 -4.50 9.14
N THR A 73 -16.43 -5.40 9.67
CA THR A 73 -15.10 -5.05 10.20
C THR A 73 -14.17 -4.52 9.11
N VAL A 74 -14.11 -5.17 7.94
CA VAL A 74 -13.33 -4.67 6.80
C VAL A 74 -13.84 -3.31 6.31
N LEU A 75 -15.15 -3.14 6.22
CA LEU A 75 -15.76 -1.85 5.87
C LEU A 75 -15.45 -0.77 6.90
N LEU A 76 -15.36 -1.14 8.19
CA LEU A 76 -14.94 -0.24 9.25
C LEU A 76 -13.51 0.23 9.07
N PHE A 77 -12.59 -0.66 8.69
CA PHE A 77 -11.21 -0.28 8.37
C PHE A 77 -11.13 0.64 7.15
N TRP A 78 -11.92 0.38 6.10
CA TRP A 78 -12.06 1.30 4.97
C TRP A 78 -12.60 2.66 5.40
N GLY A 79 -13.66 2.68 6.23
CA GLY A 79 -14.24 3.91 6.75
C GLY A 79 -13.26 4.70 7.60
N LEU A 80 -12.45 4.02 8.42
CA LEU A 80 -11.40 4.65 9.22
C LEU A 80 -10.32 5.27 8.32
N ALA A 81 -9.87 4.54 7.30
CA ALA A 81 -8.90 5.04 6.34
C ALA A 81 -9.45 6.25 5.56
N PHE A 82 -10.67 6.16 5.02
CA PHE A 82 -11.32 7.28 4.34
C PHE A 82 -11.50 8.49 5.25
N THR A 83 -11.88 8.28 6.52
CA THR A 83 -12.02 9.36 7.51
C THR A 83 -10.68 10.03 7.78
N PHE A 84 -9.62 9.23 7.94
CA PHE A 84 -8.26 9.73 8.10
C PHE A 84 -7.84 10.59 6.91
N PHE A 85 -8.03 10.11 5.67
CA PHE A 85 -7.72 10.89 4.48
C PHE A 85 -8.61 12.13 4.34
N TYR A 86 -9.90 12.04 4.69
CA TYR A 86 -10.82 13.18 4.62
C TYR A 86 -10.39 14.32 5.55
N ILE A 87 -9.83 14.03 6.72
CA ILE A 87 -9.33 15.04 7.65
C ILE A 87 -7.92 15.50 7.26
N PHE A 88 -7.05 14.58 6.86
CA PHE A 88 -5.64 14.88 6.58
C PHE A 88 -5.43 15.62 5.26
N LEU A 89 -6.17 15.24 4.21
CA LEU A 89 -6.05 15.83 2.88
C LEU A 89 -6.32 17.34 2.83
N PRO A 90 -7.40 17.89 3.44
CA PRO A 90 -7.60 19.34 3.47
C PRO A 90 -6.52 20.05 4.28
N LEU A 91 -5.96 19.44 5.33
CA LEU A 91 -4.88 20.02 6.12
C LEU A 91 -3.63 20.22 5.26
N VAL A 92 -3.25 19.19 4.50
CA VAL A 92 -2.12 19.25 3.56
C VAL A 92 -2.39 20.21 2.41
N VAL A 93 -3.59 20.19 1.83
CA VAL A 93 -3.94 21.10 0.74
C VAL A 93 -3.95 22.56 1.19
N ASN A 94 -4.42 22.85 2.41
CA ASN A 94 -4.40 24.20 2.96
C ASN A 94 -2.96 24.69 3.19
N GLU A 95 -2.06 23.80 3.62
CA GLU A 95 -0.64 24.09 3.73
C GLU A 95 -0.02 24.40 2.35
N ILE A 96 -0.30 23.55 1.35
CA ILE A 96 0.16 23.78 -0.03
C ILE A 96 -0.42 25.08 -0.59
N LYS A 97 -1.69 25.40 -0.32
CA LYS A 97 -2.34 26.65 -0.75
C LYS A 97 -1.75 27.87 -0.05
N TYR A 98 -1.28 27.76 1.20
CA TYR A 98 -0.55 28.83 1.87
C TYR A 98 0.78 29.11 1.16
N PHE A 99 1.51 28.07 0.75
CA PHE A 99 2.71 28.20 -0.06
C PHE A 99 2.44 28.62 -1.52
N SER A 100 1.31 28.22 -2.09
CA SER A 100 0.95 28.46 -3.50
C SER A 100 0.20 29.78 -3.74
N ASN A 101 -0.45 30.35 -2.71
CA ASN A 101 -0.97 31.72 -2.73
C ASN A 101 0.16 32.76 -2.59
N LEU A 102 1.41 32.35 -2.38
CA LEU A 102 2.54 33.17 -2.81
C LEU A 102 2.48 33.23 -4.33
N ASP A 103 1.74 34.23 -4.81
CA ASP A 103 1.53 34.52 -6.21
C ASP A 103 2.87 34.42 -6.94
N LEU A 104 2.98 33.47 -7.87
CA LEU A 104 4.21 33.21 -8.62
C LEU A 104 4.72 34.50 -9.29
N ASN A 105 3.82 35.42 -9.67
CA ASN A 105 4.20 36.73 -10.20
C ASN A 105 4.83 37.63 -9.14
N SER A 106 4.25 37.64 -7.93
CA SER A 106 4.82 38.31 -6.77
C SER A 106 6.17 37.69 -6.36
N LEU A 107 6.31 36.36 -6.45
CA LEU A 107 7.55 35.64 -6.16
C LEU A 107 8.63 35.99 -7.18
N ILE A 108 8.30 36.02 -8.47
CA ILE A 108 9.21 36.45 -9.55
C ILE A 108 9.59 37.93 -9.40
N ALA A 109 8.62 38.81 -9.09
CA ALA A 109 8.88 40.24 -8.84
C ALA A 109 9.78 40.47 -7.61
N ASN A 110 9.57 39.70 -6.53
CA ASN A 110 10.44 39.73 -5.36
C ASN A 110 11.85 39.17 -5.63
N LEU A 111 12.01 38.37 -6.68
CA LEU A 111 13.31 37.87 -7.12
C LEU A 111 14.05 38.86 -8.04
N GLU A 112 13.38 39.83 -8.66
CA GLU A 112 14.04 40.84 -9.51
C GLU A 112 15.07 41.67 -8.74
N ALA A 113 14.76 42.08 -7.51
CA ALA A 113 15.66 42.85 -6.66
C ALA A 113 16.94 42.08 -6.23
N PRO A 114 16.86 40.84 -5.70
CA PRO A 114 18.05 40.05 -5.40
C PRO A 114 18.81 39.60 -6.66
N ILE A 115 18.13 39.30 -7.77
CA ILE A 115 18.78 39.01 -9.06
C ILE A 115 19.54 40.25 -9.57
N GLY A 116 18.96 41.44 -9.44
CA GLY A 116 19.61 42.71 -9.77
C GLY A 116 20.84 42.97 -8.91
N LYS A 117 20.75 42.74 -7.59
CA LYS A 117 21.91 42.84 -6.68
C LYS A 117 23.01 41.83 -7.02
N LEU A 118 22.64 40.60 -7.39
CA LEU A 118 23.60 39.58 -7.83
C LEU A 118 24.29 40.00 -9.14
N ARG A 119 23.54 40.54 -10.10
CA ARG A 119 24.09 41.09 -11.35
C ARG A 119 25.10 42.20 -11.04
N ASP A 120 24.73 43.16 -10.20
CA ASP A 120 25.58 44.32 -9.90
C ASP A 120 26.83 43.89 -9.10
N PHE A 121 26.71 42.90 -8.22
CA PHE A 121 27.84 42.27 -7.53
C PHE A 121 28.78 41.56 -8.51
N LEU A 122 28.24 40.73 -9.41
CA LEU A 122 29.02 39.99 -10.41
C LEU A 122 29.69 40.91 -11.43
N ALA A 123 29.03 42.01 -11.82
CA ALA A 123 29.60 43.05 -12.67
C ALA A 123 30.77 43.77 -11.99
N GLY A 124 30.70 44.00 -10.67
CA GLY A 124 31.79 44.58 -9.88
C GLY A 124 33.06 43.72 -9.83
N PHE A 125 32.95 42.40 -10.01
CA PHE A 125 34.08 41.48 -10.11
C PHE A 125 34.50 41.18 -11.56
N ASN A 126 33.87 41.81 -12.55
CA ASN A 126 34.12 41.59 -13.99
C ASN A 126 33.93 40.12 -14.43
N LEU A 127 33.10 39.36 -13.70
CA LEU A 127 32.84 37.94 -13.92
C LEU A 127 31.75 37.68 -14.96
N VAL A 128 31.00 38.73 -15.34
CA VAL A 128 29.85 38.64 -16.25
C VAL A 128 29.93 39.80 -17.26
N PRO A 129 29.74 39.54 -18.56
CA PRO A 129 29.67 40.58 -19.59
C PRO A 129 28.56 41.62 -19.31
N VAL A 130 28.83 42.89 -19.61
CA VAL A 130 27.92 44.03 -19.33
C VAL A 130 26.57 43.92 -20.08
N ASP A 131 26.54 43.14 -21.16
CA ASP A 131 25.38 42.86 -22.00
C ASP A 131 24.60 41.59 -21.60
N PHE A 132 25.04 40.86 -20.56
CA PHE A 132 24.36 39.64 -20.13
C PHE A 132 23.10 39.96 -19.31
N ASP A 133 21.94 39.68 -19.90
CA ASP A 133 20.65 39.78 -19.21
C ASP A 133 20.39 38.54 -18.32
N LEU A 134 20.94 38.58 -17.11
CA LEU A 134 20.79 37.57 -16.08
C LEU A 134 19.30 37.31 -15.73
N LEU A 135 18.44 38.32 -15.87
CA LEU A 135 17.02 38.22 -15.57
C LEU A 135 16.28 37.44 -16.68
N ALA A 136 16.59 37.73 -17.94
CA ALA A 136 16.06 36.97 -19.08
C ALA A 136 16.53 35.51 -19.07
N TRP A 137 17.80 35.24 -18.74
CA TRP A 137 18.33 33.88 -18.63
C TRP A 137 17.63 33.08 -17.51
N THR A 138 17.43 33.70 -16.35
CA THR A 138 16.76 33.06 -15.21
C THR A 138 15.28 32.80 -15.52
N ARG A 139 14.60 33.76 -16.15
CA ARG A 139 13.21 33.60 -16.61
C ARG A 139 13.07 32.43 -17.58
N ASN A 140 13.93 32.36 -18.61
CA ASN A 140 13.89 31.25 -19.56
C ASN A 140 14.20 29.91 -18.90
N THR A 141 15.16 29.86 -17.98
CA THR A 141 15.50 28.63 -17.25
C THR A 141 14.33 28.11 -16.43
N VAL A 142 13.60 28.99 -15.72
CA VAL A 142 12.40 28.61 -14.95
C VAL A 142 11.27 28.14 -15.88
N VAL A 143 11.01 28.86 -16.97
CA VAL A 143 9.97 28.48 -17.95
C VAL A 143 10.30 27.15 -18.64
N THR A 144 11.55 26.92 -19.01
CA THR A 144 11.99 25.65 -19.60
C THR A 144 11.95 24.51 -18.59
N ALA A 145 12.37 24.73 -17.34
CA ALA A 145 12.30 23.71 -16.28
C ALA A 145 10.86 23.28 -15.98
N ILE A 146 9.90 24.21 -15.98
CA ILE A 146 8.47 23.91 -15.80
C ILE A 146 7.87 23.29 -17.07
N GLY A 147 8.24 23.80 -18.25
CA GLY A 147 7.73 23.30 -19.55
C GLY A 147 8.22 21.91 -19.93
N GLN A 148 9.35 21.45 -19.37
CA GLN A 148 9.88 20.09 -19.55
C GLN A 148 9.25 19.06 -18.60
N VAL A 149 8.39 19.47 -17.68
CA VAL A 149 7.60 18.52 -16.88
C VAL A 149 6.59 17.86 -17.81
N GLU A 150 6.89 16.65 -18.28
CA GLU A 150 5.97 15.84 -19.07
C GLU A 150 4.73 15.50 -18.23
N PHE A 151 3.70 16.32 -18.36
CA PHE A 151 2.45 16.16 -17.62
C PHE A 151 1.83 14.77 -17.83
N SER A 152 1.97 14.22 -19.04
CA SER A 152 1.52 12.85 -19.37
C SER A 152 2.27 11.77 -18.58
N GLY A 153 3.59 11.86 -18.48
CA GLY A 153 4.41 10.91 -17.73
C GLY A 153 4.15 10.97 -16.22
N PHE A 154 3.96 12.18 -15.68
CA PHE A 154 3.53 12.37 -14.30
C PHE A 154 2.16 11.74 -14.03
N VAL A 155 1.17 12.01 -14.88
CA VAL A 155 -0.19 11.43 -14.74
C VAL A 155 -0.15 9.91 -14.86
N SER A 156 0.62 9.34 -15.80
CA SER A 156 0.76 7.89 -15.96
C SER A 156 1.42 7.23 -14.75
N ASN A 157 2.46 7.84 -14.17
CA ASN A 157 3.11 7.32 -12.97
C ASN A 157 2.18 7.37 -11.75
N VAL A 158 1.49 8.49 -11.55
CA VAL A 158 0.50 8.62 -10.47
C VAL A 158 -0.64 7.61 -10.66
N ALA A 159 -1.17 7.48 -11.88
CA ALA A 159 -2.20 6.50 -12.19
C ALA A 159 -1.73 5.06 -11.97
N GLY A 160 -0.49 4.73 -12.35
CA GLY A 160 0.12 3.43 -12.11
C GLY A 160 0.22 3.12 -10.62
N ILE A 161 0.79 4.03 -9.83
CA ILE A 161 0.90 3.87 -8.37
C ILE A 161 -0.48 3.72 -7.72
N LEU A 162 -1.46 4.55 -8.12
CA LEU A 162 -2.82 4.45 -7.60
C LEU A 162 -3.49 3.15 -8.00
N GLY A 163 -3.27 2.67 -9.23
CA GLY A 163 -3.77 1.39 -9.72
C GLY A 163 -3.20 0.21 -8.95
N ASP A 164 -1.88 0.17 -8.78
CA ASP A 164 -1.19 -0.88 -8.03
C ASP A 164 -1.60 -0.87 -6.55
N ALA A 165 -1.67 0.33 -5.94
CA ALA A 165 -2.16 0.48 -4.56
C ALA A 165 -3.61 0.02 -4.43
N PHE A 166 -4.47 0.36 -5.39
CA PHE A 166 -5.87 -0.08 -5.39
C PHE A 166 -5.97 -1.60 -5.46
N ILE A 167 -5.21 -2.25 -6.34
CA ILE A 167 -5.17 -3.72 -6.45
C ILE A 167 -4.69 -4.34 -5.14
N ALA A 168 -3.60 -3.81 -4.57
CA ALA A 168 -3.03 -4.31 -3.32
C ALA A 168 -4.02 -4.19 -2.15
N ILE A 169 -4.59 -2.99 -1.93
CA ILE A 169 -5.55 -2.73 -0.84
C ILE A 169 -6.80 -3.59 -1.00
N GLN A 170 -7.32 -3.72 -2.23
CA GLN A 170 -8.49 -4.55 -2.50
C GLN A 170 -8.23 -6.04 -2.27
N ALA A 171 -7.07 -6.54 -2.68
CA ALA A 171 -6.66 -7.92 -2.45
C ALA A 171 -6.48 -8.21 -0.94
N ILE A 172 -5.75 -7.35 -0.23
CA ILE A 172 -5.54 -7.45 1.23
C ILE A 172 -6.87 -7.41 1.98
N SER A 173 -7.79 -6.53 1.58
CA SER A 173 -9.14 -6.44 2.16
C SER A 173 -9.93 -7.74 1.98
N PHE A 174 -9.83 -8.36 0.80
CA PHE A 174 -10.53 -9.61 0.52
C PHE A 174 -9.92 -10.80 1.29
N ILE A 175 -8.59 -10.89 1.36
CA ILE A 175 -7.91 -11.96 2.09
C ILE A 175 -8.16 -11.82 3.59
N SER A 176 -8.08 -10.61 4.15
CA SER A 176 -8.36 -10.37 5.57
C SER A 176 -9.83 -10.67 5.90
N TYR A 177 -10.77 -10.31 5.01
CA TYR A 177 -12.18 -10.72 5.13
C TYR A 177 -12.31 -12.25 5.23
N TYR A 178 -11.63 -12.97 4.34
CA TYR A 178 -11.67 -14.43 4.29
C TYR A 178 -11.09 -15.06 5.56
N PHE A 179 -9.93 -14.58 6.02
CA PHE A 179 -9.30 -15.04 7.26
C PHE A 179 -10.18 -14.78 8.49
N MET A 180 -10.79 -13.60 8.59
CA MET A 180 -11.72 -13.30 9.69
C MET A 180 -13.02 -14.13 9.64
N ARG A 181 -13.47 -14.48 8.43
CA ARG A 181 -14.69 -15.28 8.22
C ARG A 181 -14.46 -16.75 8.53
N GLU A 182 -13.31 -17.31 8.17
CA GLU A 182 -12.97 -18.75 8.24
C GLU A 182 -11.81 -19.05 9.22
N SER A 183 -11.65 -18.23 10.25
CA SER A 183 -10.54 -18.29 11.23
C SER A 183 -10.24 -19.69 11.75
N ASP A 184 -11.28 -20.50 11.96
CA ASP A 184 -11.16 -21.82 12.59
C ASP A 184 -10.38 -22.80 11.69
N HIS A 185 -10.61 -22.78 10.38
CA HIS A 185 -9.91 -23.66 9.43
C HIS A 185 -8.51 -23.17 9.08
N PHE A 186 -8.26 -21.86 9.15
CA PHE A 186 -6.92 -21.31 8.91
C PHE A 186 -5.98 -21.60 10.09
N ALA A 187 -6.47 -21.49 11.32
CA ALA A 187 -5.74 -21.89 12.51
C ALA A 187 -5.37 -23.38 12.46
N ASP A 188 -6.31 -24.24 12.07
CA ASP A 188 -6.05 -25.68 11.89
C ASP A 188 -4.96 -25.96 10.84
N ALA A 189 -4.96 -25.22 9.72
CA ALA A 189 -3.92 -25.33 8.69
C ALA A 189 -2.54 -24.84 9.18
N LEU A 190 -2.49 -23.79 9.99
CA LEU A 190 -1.26 -23.31 10.62
C LEU A 190 -0.70 -24.30 11.64
N VAL A 191 -1.55 -24.91 12.47
CA VAL A 191 -1.16 -25.95 13.44
C VAL A 191 -0.66 -27.22 12.74
N LEU A 192 -1.12 -27.52 11.53
CA LEU A 192 -0.59 -28.62 10.73
C LEU A 192 0.80 -28.35 10.15
N ILE A 193 1.13 -27.08 9.86
CA ILE A 193 2.44 -26.66 9.31
C ILE A 193 3.46 -26.47 10.44
N PHE A 194 3.01 -25.95 11.58
CA PHE A 194 3.76 -25.82 12.82
C PHE A 194 3.07 -26.66 13.90
N PRO A 195 3.19 -28.00 13.85
CA PRO A 195 2.70 -28.82 14.94
C PRO A 195 3.45 -28.37 16.20
N GLU A 196 2.77 -27.65 17.08
CA GLU A 196 3.23 -27.53 18.45
C GLU A 196 3.36 -28.97 18.96
N ASP A 197 4.58 -29.39 19.25
CA ASP A 197 4.85 -30.58 20.03
C ASP A 197 4.16 -30.35 21.38
N LYS A 198 2.88 -30.72 21.44
CA LYS A 198 2.18 -30.94 22.70
C LYS A 198 2.77 -32.23 23.26
N GLU A 199 3.96 -32.09 23.81
CA GLU A 199 4.56 -33.09 24.68
C GLU A 199 3.59 -33.30 25.84
N GLN A 200 2.93 -34.43 25.72
CA GLN A 200 2.22 -35.13 26.75
C GLN A 200 3.22 -35.57 27.82
N ASN A 201 3.51 -34.71 28.80
CA ASN A 201 4.00 -35.08 30.13
C ASN A 201 4.06 -33.83 31.01
N VAL A 202 3.57 -33.78 32.25
CA VAL A 202 3.58 -34.80 33.31
C VAL A 202 2.36 -34.46 34.19
N ARG A 203 1.28 -35.25 34.21
CA ARG A 203 1.08 -36.36 35.14
C ARG A 203 1.88 -36.23 36.44
N ASN A 204 1.52 -35.27 37.29
CA ASN A 204 1.50 -35.42 38.74
C ASN A 204 0.26 -34.73 39.29
#